data_AF-A0A947FLB3-F1
#
_entry.id   AF-A0A947FLB3-F1
#
_cell.length_a   1.000
_cell.length_b   1.000
_cell.length_c   1.000
_cell.angle_alpha   90.00
_cell.angle_beta   90.00
_cell.angle_gamma   90.00
#
_symmetry.space_group_name_H-M   'P 1'
#
loop_
_entity.id
_entity.type
_entity.pdbx_description
1 polymer ?
#
loop_
_entity_poly.entity_id
_entity_poly.type
_entity_poly.pdbx_seq_one_letter_code
_entity_poly.pdbx_strand_id
1 'polypeptide(L)'
;MDIPADLLPDAYLWVSGLLYVILILGALLTAPWSKIVDNEAQHIFLGTLVALSLLWVMRGGIQQGLNFHLLGMTLMCLMFEWQFALIAASVVVAVTTAMSSLGWASFGLNLLLMGALPVFFTRVCLYFSQRWLPHNFYIYVFVNAFLVGG
;
A
#
# COMPACT_ATOMS: atom_id res chain seq x y z
N MET A 1 10.64 2.03 2.22
CA MET A 1 11.76 1.98 3.18
C MET A 1 11.35 1.09 4.32
N ASP A 2 12.01 -0.05 4.51
CA ASP A 2 11.68 -0.99 5.57
C ASP A 2 12.34 -0.54 6.88
N ILE A 3 11.55 -0.33 7.94
CA ILE A 3 12.09 0.10 9.25
C ILE A 3 12.42 -1.14 10.08
N PRO A 4 13.68 -1.35 10.50
CA PRO A 4 14.05 -2.45 11.40
C PRO A 4 13.44 -2.24 12.79
N ALA A 5 13.04 -3.34 13.42
CA ALA A 5 12.36 -3.33 14.71
C ALA A 5 13.19 -2.72 15.85
N ASP A 6 14.52 -2.89 15.79
CA ASP A 6 15.46 -2.45 16.83
C ASP A 6 15.54 -0.92 16.99
N LEU A 7 14.95 -0.15 16.07
CA LEU A 7 14.95 1.31 16.11
C LEU A 7 13.81 1.91 16.95
N LEU A 8 12.78 1.13 17.30
CA LEU A 8 11.58 1.64 17.98
C LEU A 8 11.31 0.88 19.28
N PRO A 9 10.82 1.56 20.33
CA PRO A 9 10.35 0.88 21.53
C PRO A 9 9.21 -0.10 21.21
N ASP A 10 9.20 -1.27 21.87
CA ASP A 10 8.21 -2.34 21.65
C ASP A 10 6.76 -1.85 21.71
N ALA A 11 6.46 -0.87 22.56
CA ALA A 11 5.12 -0.29 22.66
C ALA A 11 4.61 0.26 21.31
N TYR A 12 5.47 0.92 20.52
CA TYR A 12 5.09 1.44 19.21
C TYR A 12 4.85 0.31 18.20
N LEU A 13 5.63 -0.77 18.27
CA LEU A 13 5.45 -1.94 17.42
C LEU A 13 4.09 -2.61 17.70
N TRP A 14 3.73 -2.79 18.97
CA TRP A 14 2.42 -3.34 19.35
C TRP A 14 1.25 -2.43 18.96
N VAL A 15 1.35 -1.13 19.23
CA VAL A 15 0.31 -0.16 18.85
C VAL A 15 0.12 -0.10 17.34
N SER A 16 1.21 -0.08 16.58
CA SER A 16 1.16 -0.08 15.11
C SER A 16 0.53 -1.36 14.55
N GLY A 17 0.88 -2.53 15.13
CA GLY A 17 0.26 -3.80 14.79
C GLY A 17 -1.25 -3.81 15.07
N LEU A 18 -1.67 -3.37 16.25
CA LEU A 18 -3.09 -3.34 16.63
C LEU A 18 -3.89 -2.37 15.73
N LEU A 19 -3.35 -1.19 15.45
CA LEU A 19 -3.97 -0.22 14.56
C LEU A 19 -4.13 -0.81 13.14
N TYR A 20 -3.09 -1.47 12.62
CA TYR A 20 -3.17 -2.10 11.31
C TYR A 20 -4.17 -3.25 11.27
N VAL A 21 -4.25 -4.07 12.32
CA VAL A 21 -5.24 -5.15 12.43
C VAL A 21 -6.66 -4.60 12.33
N ILE A 22 -6.96 -3.50 13.01
CA ILE A 22 -8.28 -2.85 12.90
C ILE A 22 -8.55 -2.40 11.46
N LEU A 23 -7.56 -1.77 10.81
CA LEU A 23 -7.69 -1.30 9.43
C LEU A 23 -7.92 -2.43 8.43
N ILE A 24 -7.13 -3.52 8.51
CA ILE A 24 -7.26 -4.65 7.58
C ILE A 24 -8.55 -5.44 7.83
N LEU A 25 -9.01 -5.56 9.07
CA LEU A 25 -10.32 -6.14 9.36
C LEU A 25 -11.43 -5.29 8.75
N GLY A 26 -11.38 -3.97 8.93
CA GLY A 26 -12.31 -3.05 8.27
C GLY A 26 -12.27 -3.17 6.74
N ALA A 27 -11.08 -3.31 6.15
CA ALA A 27 -10.92 -3.52 4.72
C ALA A 27 -11.55 -4.85 4.26
N LEU A 28 -11.27 -5.96 4.95
CA LEU A 28 -11.83 -7.28 4.60
C LEU A 28 -13.35 -7.32 4.71
N LEU A 29 -13.92 -6.69 5.74
CA LEU A 29 -15.36 -6.66 5.97
C LEU A 29 -16.11 -5.73 5.00
N THR A 30 -15.47 -4.66 4.53
CA THR A 30 -16.10 -3.67 3.63
C THR A 30 -15.64 -3.78 2.19
N ALA A 31 -14.75 -4.73 1.87
CA ALA A 31 -14.25 -4.92 0.51
C ALA A 31 -15.42 -5.25 -0.43
N PRO A 32 -15.49 -4.61 -1.61
CA PRO A 32 -16.49 -4.94 -2.61
C PRO A 32 -16.08 -6.24 -3.32
N TRP A 33 -16.18 -7.37 -2.61
CA TRP A 33 -15.77 -8.71 -3.09
C TRP A 33 -16.36 -9.05 -4.45
N SER A 34 -17.58 -8.57 -4.74
CA SER A 34 -18.23 -8.71 -6.05
C SER A 34 -17.40 -8.19 -7.23
N LYS A 35 -16.52 -7.19 -7.03
CA LYS A 35 -15.65 -6.65 -8.09
C LYS A 35 -14.57 -7.64 -8.56
N ILE A 36 -14.22 -8.63 -7.75
CA ILE A 36 -13.17 -9.62 -8.06
C ILE A 36 -13.72 -11.05 -8.18
N VAL A 37 -15.05 -11.21 -8.18
CA VAL A 37 -15.68 -12.51 -8.45
C VAL A 37 -15.54 -12.90 -9.92
N ASP A 38 -15.46 -11.92 -10.82
CA ASP A 38 -15.22 -12.17 -12.22
C ASP A 38 -13.76 -12.58 -12.49
N ASN A 39 -13.58 -13.59 -13.34
CA ASN A 39 -12.27 -14.19 -13.62
C ASN A 39 -11.29 -13.16 -14.17
N GLU A 40 -11.73 -12.26 -15.05
CA GLU A 40 -10.86 -11.25 -15.66
C GLU A 40 -10.34 -10.27 -14.60
N ALA A 41 -11.24 -9.69 -13.79
CA ALA A 41 -10.86 -8.78 -12.72
C ALA A 41 -9.94 -9.44 -11.68
N GLN A 42 -10.18 -10.71 -11.36
CA GLN A 42 -9.33 -11.50 -10.47
C GLN A 42 -7.93 -11.68 -11.06
N HIS A 43 -7.81 -12.04 -12.33
CA HIS A 43 -6.51 -12.19 -12.99
C HIS A 43 -5.73 -10.87 -13.07
N ILE A 44 -6.41 -9.76 -13.35
CA ILE A 44 -5.79 -8.43 -13.38
C ILE A 44 -5.28 -8.05 -11.99
N PHE A 45 -6.08 -8.29 -10.93
CA PHE A 45 -5.66 -8.02 -9.56
C PHE A 45 -4.44 -8.86 -9.16
N LEU A 46 -4.47 -10.17 -9.39
CA LEU A 46 -3.37 -11.07 -9.07
C LEU A 46 -2.11 -10.76 -9.89
N GLY A 47 -2.25 -10.45 -11.18
CA GLY A 47 -1.15 -10.03 -12.04
C GLY A 47 -0.50 -8.74 -11.55
N THR A 48 -1.32 -7.75 -11.16
CA THR A 48 -0.83 -6.49 -10.60
C THR A 48 -0.15 -6.70 -9.25
N LEU A 49 -0.68 -7.60 -8.42
CA LEU A 49 -0.09 -7.97 -7.13
C LEU A 49 1.30 -8.60 -7.28
N VAL A 50 1.45 -9.51 -8.26
CA VAL A 50 2.75 -10.13 -8.58
C VAL A 50 3.72 -9.08 -9.11
N ALA A 51 3.30 -8.23 -10.06
CA ALA A 51 4.14 -7.16 -10.58
C ALA A 51 4.59 -6.20 -9.46
N LEU A 52 3.68 -5.83 -8.56
CA LEU A 52 3.99 -4.97 -7.41
C LEU A 52 4.99 -5.63 -6.46
N SER A 53 4.83 -6.92 -6.18
CA SER A 53 5.76 -7.70 -5.37
C SER A 53 7.17 -7.69 -5.97
N LEU A 54 7.27 -7.92 -7.28
CA LEU A 54 8.54 -7.88 -8.01
C LEU A 54 9.18 -6.48 -7.97
N LEU A 55 8.38 -5.42 -8.15
CA LEU A 55 8.84 -4.04 -8.05
C LEU A 55 9.44 -3.73 -6.67
N TRP A 56 8.89 -4.28 -5.58
CA TRP A 56 9.39 -4.02 -4.23
C TRP A 56 10.62 -4.86 -3.87
N VAL A 57 10.76 -6.04 -4.49
CA VAL A 57 11.98 -6.86 -4.39
C VAL A 57 13.14 -6.19 -5.12
N MET A 58 12.87 -5.49 -6.23
CA MET A 58 13.88 -4.68 -6.92
C MET A 58 14.26 -3.46 -6.07
N ARG A 59 15.28 -3.62 -5.22
CA ARG A 59 15.81 -2.56 -4.37
C ARG A 59 16.77 -1.66 -5.16
N GLY A 60 16.37 -0.42 -5.39
CA GLY A 60 17.25 0.64 -5.89
C GLY A 60 17.98 1.31 -4.73
N GLY A 61 19.14 0.77 -4.34
CA GLY A 61 19.97 1.32 -3.26
C GLY A 61 21.17 2.08 -3.80
N ILE A 62 21.25 3.39 -3.54
CA ILE A 62 22.43 4.23 -3.86
C ILE A 62 23.44 4.18 -2.71
N GLN A 63 22.98 3.96 -1.47
CA GLN A 63 23.79 3.83 -0.26
C GLN A 63 23.24 2.74 0.68
N GLN A 64 24.12 2.10 1.45
CA GLN A 64 23.76 1.12 2.49
C GLN A 64 22.75 1.74 3.47
N GLY A 65 21.58 1.12 3.61
CA GLY A 65 20.50 1.60 4.50
C GLY A 65 19.47 2.53 3.86
N LEU A 66 19.71 3.05 2.66
CA LEU A 66 18.76 3.91 1.94
C LEU A 66 18.25 3.20 0.68
N ASN A 67 17.21 2.38 0.85
CA ASN A 67 16.58 1.64 -0.24
C ASN A 67 15.30 2.33 -0.69
N PHE A 68 15.24 2.68 -1.98
CA PHE A 68 14.03 3.15 -2.63
C PHE A 68 13.43 2.04 -3.48
N HIS A 69 12.11 1.96 -3.48
CA HIS A 69 11.33 1.12 -4.38
C HIS A 69 10.11 1.91 -4.86
N LEU A 70 9.58 1.51 -6.01
CA LEU A 70 8.33 2.07 -6.50
C LEU A 70 7.17 1.49 -5.68
N LEU A 71 6.57 2.29 -4.80
CA LEU A 71 5.53 1.82 -3.87
C LEU A 71 4.27 1.34 -4.57
N GLY A 72 3.81 1.99 -5.65
CA GLY A 72 2.65 1.56 -6.45
C GLY A 72 1.31 1.53 -5.70
N MET A 73 1.24 1.96 -4.44
CA MET A 73 0.03 1.90 -3.62
C MET A 73 -1.09 2.82 -4.09
N THR A 74 -0.74 3.98 -4.62
CA THR A 74 -1.70 4.90 -5.24
C THR A 74 -2.38 4.23 -6.43
N LEU A 75 -1.61 3.58 -7.31
CA LEU A 75 -2.15 2.86 -8.46
C LEU A 75 -3.09 1.74 -8.02
N MET A 76 -2.69 0.94 -7.02
CA MET A 76 -3.57 -0.10 -6.46
C MET A 76 -4.86 0.49 -5.88
N CYS A 77 -4.77 1.59 -5.13
CA CYS A 77 -5.94 2.24 -4.53
C CYS A 77 -6.90 2.80 -5.57
N LEU A 78 -6.39 3.37 -6.67
CA LEU A 78 -7.23 3.94 -7.72
C LEU A 78 -7.85 2.86 -8.63
N MET A 79 -7.15 1.74 -8.86
CA MET A 79 -7.65 0.64 -9.70
C MET A 79 -8.63 -0.28 -8.97
N PHE A 80 -8.32 -0.64 -7.72
CA PHE A 80 -9.05 -1.67 -6.98
C PHE A 80 -9.70 -1.14 -5.70
N GLU A 81 -9.76 0.16 -5.48
CA GLU A 81 -10.18 0.73 -4.19
C GLU A 81 -9.16 0.48 -3.06
N TRP A 82 -9.40 1.17 -1.95
CA TRP A 82 -8.52 1.14 -0.78
C TRP A 82 -8.48 -0.22 -0.07
N GLN A 83 -9.57 -0.99 -0.08
CA GLN A 83 -9.62 -2.27 0.61
C GLN A 83 -8.67 -3.29 -0.04
N PHE A 84 -8.77 -3.45 -1.36
CA PHE A 84 -7.90 -4.34 -2.10
C PHE A 84 -6.46 -3.84 -2.13
N ALA A 85 -6.24 -2.52 -2.10
CA ALA A 85 -4.89 -1.97 -1.91
C ALA A 85 -4.27 -2.37 -0.57
N LEU A 86 -5.00 -2.29 0.56
CA LEU A 86 -4.49 -2.75 1.86
C LEU A 86 -4.23 -4.26 1.90
N ILE A 87 -5.08 -5.05 1.27
CA ILE A 87 -4.87 -6.50 1.14
C ILE A 87 -3.61 -6.78 0.33
N ALA A 88 -3.44 -6.09 -0.81
CA ALA A 88 -2.24 -6.20 -1.63
C ALA A 88 -0.98 -5.80 -0.86
N ALA A 89 -0.99 -4.66 -0.15
CA ALA A 89 0.11 -4.22 0.69
C ALA A 89 0.49 -5.28 1.72
N SER A 90 -0.51 -5.91 2.37
CA SER A 90 -0.30 -6.99 3.34
C SER A 90 0.46 -8.17 2.74
N VAL A 91 0.08 -8.59 1.53
CA VAL A 91 0.76 -9.68 0.83
C VAL A 91 2.17 -9.28 0.40
N VAL A 92 2.34 -8.09 -0.18
CA VAL A 92 3.66 -7.62 -0.66
C VAL A 92 4.64 -7.44 0.50
N VAL A 93 4.21 -6.83 1.61
CA VAL A 93 5.06 -6.71 2.81
C VAL A 93 5.36 -8.08 3.39
N ALA A 94 4.42 -9.04 3.38
CA ALA A 94 4.69 -10.40 3.87
C ALA A 94 5.75 -11.12 3.03
N VAL A 95 5.65 -11.04 1.70
CA VAL A 95 6.62 -11.62 0.78
C VAL A 95 8.00 -10.98 0.98
N THR A 96 8.07 -9.65 0.99
CA THR A 96 9.34 -8.93 1.15
C THR A 96 9.96 -9.12 2.53
N THR A 97 9.15 -9.17 3.59
CA THR A 97 9.60 -9.46 4.96
C THR A 97 10.18 -10.87 5.04
N ALA A 98 9.49 -11.87 4.46
CA ALA A 98 9.96 -13.26 4.43
C ALA A 98 11.27 -13.44 3.65
N MET A 99 11.49 -12.63 2.61
CA MET A 99 12.73 -12.61 1.83
C MET A 99 13.84 -11.75 2.47
N SER A 100 13.51 -10.95 3.48
CA SER A 100 14.45 -10.08 4.19
C SER A 100 14.81 -10.65 5.56
N SER A 101 15.95 -10.23 6.12
CA SER A 101 16.34 -10.57 7.49
C SER A 101 15.81 -9.57 8.54
N LEU A 102 14.93 -8.63 8.17
CA LEU A 102 14.55 -7.47 8.98
C LEU A 102 13.53 -7.77 10.11
N GLY A 103 13.07 -9.03 10.21
CA GLY A 103 12.21 -9.49 11.29
C GLY A 103 10.74 -9.09 11.16
N TRP A 104 9.86 -9.87 11.77
CA TRP A 104 8.40 -9.71 11.69
C TRP A 104 7.84 -8.69 12.69
N ALA A 105 8.64 -8.22 13.64
CA ALA A 105 8.17 -7.31 14.69
C ALA A 105 7.77 -5.92 14.16
N SER A 106 8.42 -5.43 13.10
CA SER A 106 8.07 -4.16 12.44
C SER A 106 7.04 -4.30 11.32
N PHE A 107 6.43 -5.48 11.16
CA PHE A 107 5.50 -5.78 10.07
C PHE A 107 4.31 -4.81 10.03
N GLY A 108 3.64 -4.59 11.17
CA GLY A 108 2.50 -3.68 11.28
C GLY A 108 2.88 -2.22 10.99
N LEU A 109 4.06 -1.79 11.46
CA LEU A 109 4.57 -0.45 11.21
C LEU A 109 4.87 -0.22 9.72
N ASN A 110 5.57 -1.16 9.06
CA ASN A 110 5.85 -1.09 7.63
C ASN A 110 4.54 -1.06 6.82
N LEU A 111 3.54 -1.82 7.22
CA LEU A 111 2.23 -1.81 6.59
C LEU A 111 1.47 -0.49 6.76
N LEU A 112 1.55 0.14 7.94
CA LEU A 112 0.98 1.47 8.13
C LEU A 112 1.66 2.51 7.26
N LEU A 113 2.99 2.54 7.24
CA LEU A 113 3.75 3.58 6.56
C LEU A 113 3.75 3.40 5.04
N MET A 114 3.90 2.17 4.57
CA MET A 114 4.08 1.86 3.15
C MET A 114 2.79 1.43 2.47
N GLY A 115 1.78 1.01 3.22
CA GLY A 115 0.46 0.62 2.70
C GLY A 115 -0.61 1.64 3.09
N ALA A 116 -0.95 1.73 4.38
CA ALA A 116 -2.11 2.47 4.83
C ALA A 116 -2.00 3.99 4.63
N LEU A 117 -0.84 4.57 4.92
CA LEU A 117 -0.59 6.01 4.77
C LEU A 117 -0.74 6.48 3.31
N PRO A 118 -0.07 5.87 2.30
CA PRO A 118 -0.25 6.28 0.90
C PRO A 118 -1.66 6.00 0.38
N VAL A 119 -2.29 4.89 0.80
CA VAL A 119 -3.69 4.59 0.46
C VAL A 119 -4.64 5.66 1.03
N PHE A 120 -4.46 6.04 2.29
CA PHE A 120 -5.25 7.09 2.92
C PHE A 120 -5.09 8.42 2.19
N PHE A 121 -3.84 8.83 1.90
CA PHE A 121 -3.58 10.08 1.19
C PHE A 121 -4.20 10.07 -0.21
N THR A 122 -4.11 8.94 -0.93
CA THR A 122 -4.74 8.75 -2.24
C THR A 122 -6.25 8.93 -2.16
N ARG A 123 -6.92 8.30 -1.20
CA ARG A 123 -8.37 8.45 -1.04
C ARG A 123 -8.77 9.88 -0.74
N VAL A 124 -8.04 10.54 0.16
CA VAL A 124 -8.30 11.92 0.55
C VAL A 124 -8.18 12.80 -0.69
N CYS A 125 -7.05 12.78 -1.37
CA CYS A 125 -6.84 13.60 -2.57
C CYS A 125 -7.82 13.28 -3.70
N LEU A 126 -8.21 12.01 -3.87
CA LEU A 126 -9.23 11.62 -4.83
C LEU A 126 -10.58 12.25 -4.51
N TYR A 127 -11.00 12.16 -3.24
CA TYR A 127 -12.22 12.80 -2.76
C TYR A 127 -12.18 14.32 -2.96
N PHE A 128 -11.06 14.97 -2.59
CA PHE A 128 -10.87 16.40 -2.78
C PHE A 128 -10.97 16.79 -4.27
N SER A 129 -10.30 16.03 -5.14
CA SER A 129 -10.31 16.27 -6.58
C SER A 129 -11.71 16.14 -7.17
N GLN A 130 -12.46 15.09 -6.81
CA GLN A 130 -13.81 14.86 -7.33
C GLN A 130 -14.81 15.88 -6.79
N ARG A 131 -14.60 16.39 -5.57
CA ARG A 131 -15.53 17.31 -4.92
C ARG A 131 -15.36 18.77 -5.36
N TRP A 132 -14.13 19.22 -5.56
CA TRP A 132 -13.82 20.64 -5.75
C TRP A 132 -13.17 21.02 -7.07
N LEU A 133 -12.66 20.06 -7.85
CA LEU A 133 -12.01 20.36 -9.13
C LEU A 133 -12.91 20.01 -10.34
N PRO A 134 -12.68 20.65 -11.50
CA PRO A 134 -13.36 20.28 -12.74
C PRO A 134 -13.08 18.82 -13.12
N HIS A 135 -14.08 18.15 -13.69
CA HIS A 135 -13.98 16.79 -14.17
C HIS A 135 -13.12 16.72 -15.44
N ASN A 136 -11.80 16.64 -15.24
CA ASN A 136 -10.81 16.55 -16.32
C ASN A 136 -9.77 15.48 -16.00
N PHE A 137 -9.48 14.63 -16.98
CA PHE A 137 -8.49 13.55 -16.87
C PHE A 137 -7.10 14.04 -16.42
N TYR A 138 -6.64 15.18 -16.94
CA TYR A 138 -5.35 15.74 -16.57
C TYR A 138 -5.31 16.10 -15.08
N ILE A 139 -6.38 16.70 -14.55
CA ILE A 139 -6.46 17.06 -13.13
C ILE A 139 -6.43 15.80 -12.27
N TYR A 140 -7.17 14.75 -12.66
CA TYR A 140 -7.16 13.47 -11.98
C TYR A 140 -5.74 12.88 -11.88
N VAL A 141 -5.00 12.87 -13.00
CA VAL A 141 -3.62 12.34 -13.05
C VAL A 141 -2.65 13.23 -12.26
N PHE A 142 -2.70 14.55 -12.42
CA PHE A 142 -1.79 15.45 -11.71
C PHE A 142 -1.97 15.39 -10.19
N VAL A 143 -3.22 15.37 -9.72
CA VAL A 143 -3.50 15.33 -8.29
C VAL A 143 -3.23 13.95 -7.70
N ASN A 144 -3.74 12.88 -8.32
CA ASN A 144 -3.70 11.56 -7.69
C ASN A 144 -2.45 10.77 -8.05
N ALA A 145 -1.90 10.89 -9.26
CA ALA A 145 -0.69 10.15 -9.63
C ALA A 145 0.59 10.92 -9.29
N PHE A 146 0.66 12.22 -9.60
CA PHE A 146 1.88 13.01 -9.38
C PHE A 146 2.02 13.57 -7.97
N LEU A 147 0.99 14.22 -7.42
CA LEU A 147 1.11 14.88 -6.11
C LEU A 147 1.08 13.88 -4.95
N VAL A 148 0.34 12.78 -5.11
CA VAL A 148 0.13 11.75 -4.07
C VAL A 148 1.03 10.54 -4.27
N GLY A 149 1.22 10.09 -5.52
CA GLY A 149 1.95 8.87 -5.85
C GLY A 149 3.46 9.04 -6.04
N GLY A 150 3.98 10.24 -5.79
CA GLY A 150 5.41 10.59 -5.94
C GLY A 150 6.35 9.79 -5.06
#